data_AF-A0A3M1EQB2-F1
#
_entry.id   AF-A0A3M1EQB2-F1
#
_cell.length_a   1.000
_cell.length_b   1.000
_cell.length_c   1.000
_cell.angle_alpha   90.00
_cell.angle_beta   90.00
_cell.angle_gamma   90.00
#
_symmetry.space_group_name_H-M   'P 1'
#
loop_
_entity.id
_entity.type
_entity.pdbx_description
1 polymer ?
#
loop_
_entity_poly.entity_id
_entity_poly.type
_entity_poly.pdbx_seq_one_letter_code
_entity_poly.pdbx_strand_id
1 'polypeptide(L)'
;MKFELVRFYYSPQHEPERRYHTDNQRALKQLESLKERGVEVEIFDVNQIEDLFPHYHRATVGPKVALRPVFGAKGALEEDFGRAVPALVCYENKDDLYPAEVFPRMDKTLERMLGINEVLDNLLTYGDVMPPAVEAPIPDEVELEPPSEEEEALAGEIPEEIVPSPETAPEAPSEAGAPETPEAQPAIPVEEMPAVEEEGVVPAEPRFAQPPAPPAARREQNGCVATVLEWLILLLLGTVLATAVALGILYAFNGTLNFSNTRGVREAQSAIAQLEGQQAQIEASINALEREAERLSQSLGSLEEKTNTLEDYTGTIRNELETTKDELETAGEDIKTLKSDVKAVATESAQFDTFLTRLRDILIELEGT
;
A
#
# COMPACT_ATOMS: atom_id res chain seq x y z
N MET A 1 31.94 20.14 5.63
CA MET A 1 30.80 19.56 6.37
C MET A 1 29.73 19.25 5.36
N LYS A 2 29.39 17.96 5.19
CA LYS A 2 28.46 17.51 4.15
C LYS A 2 27.02 18.01 4.38
N PHE A 3 26.69 18.27 5.64
CA PHE A 3 25.38 18.71 6.07
C PHE A 3 25.50 20.08 6.71
N GLU A 4 24.76 21.07 6.19
CA GLU A 4 24.63 22.39 6.81
C GLU A 4 23.68 22.37 8.01
N LEU A 5 22.63 21.53 7.95
CA LEU A 5 21.56 21.47 8.96
C LEU A 5 21.29 20.03 9.41
N VAL A 6 21.23 19.83 10.72
CA VAL A 6 20.89 18.56 11.36
C VAL A 6 19.76 18.77 12.37
N ARG A 7 18.67 18.01 12.22
CA ARG A 7 17.53 17.99 13.13
C ARG A 7 17.53 16.70 13.94
N PHE A 8 17.42 16.79 15.26
CA PHE A 8 17.31 15.63 16.15
C PHE A 8 15.96 15.62 16.86
N TYR A 9 15.17 14.57 16.65
CA TYR A 9 13.86 14.35 17.27
C TYR A 9 13.98 13.24 18.30
N TYR A 10 13.64 13.54 19.55
CA TYR A 10 13.69 12.58 20.65
C TYR A 10 12.58 12.89 21.67
N SER A 11 12.34 11.95 22.59
CA SER A 11 11.43 12.10 23.70
C SER A 11 12.18 11.77 24.99
N PRO A 12 12.33 12.70 25.95
CA PRO A 12 12.95 12.41 27.24
C PRO A 12 12.11 11.48 28.13
N GLN A 13 10.85 11.21 27.76
CA GLN A 13 9.92 10.38 28.54
C GLN A 13 9.89 8.90 28.12
N HIS A 14 10.35 8.59 26.90
CA HIS A 14 10.30 7.24 26.33
C HIS A 14 11.71 6.64 26.25
N GLU A 15 11.87 5.39 26.68
CA GLU A 15 13.13 4.67 26.49
C GLU A 15 13.19 4.15 25.04
N PRO A 16 14.26 4.42 24.27
CA PRO A 16 14.39 3.93 22.90
C PRO A 16 14.35 2.39 22.82
N GLU A 17 13.64 1.86 21.83
CA GLU A 17 13.52 0.42 21.63
C GLU A 17 14.91 -0.23 21.49
N ARG A 18 15.13 -1.40 22.10
CA ARG A 18 16.41 -2.12 22.10
C ARG A 18 17.03 -2.30 20.71
N ARG A 19 16.19 -2.41 19.68
CA ARG A 19 16.63 -2.53 18.29
C ARG A 19 17.30 -1.25 17.79
N TYR A 20 16.77 -0.08 18.16
CA TYR A 20 17.17 1.26 17.70
C TYR A 20 17.86 2.06 18.82
N HIS A 21 18.55 1.36 19.72
CA HIS A 21 19.08 1.95 20.95
C HIS A 21 19.99 3.16 20.67
N THR A 22 19.64 4.29 21.29
CA THR A 22 20.34 5.57 21.19
C THR A 22 20.49 6.16 22.58
N ASP A 23 21.71 6.52 22.97
CA ASP A 23 21.96 7.29 24.18
C ASP A 23 21.67 8.77 23.87
N ASN A 24 20.48 9.22 24.25
CA ASN A 24 20.02 10.60 24.05
C ASN A 24 20.95 11.61 24.73
N GLN A 25 21.52 11.30 25.91
CA GLN A 25 22.40 12.23 26.64
C GLN A 25 23.77 12.37 25.96
N ARG A 26 24.28 11.27 25.38
CA ARG A 26 25.46 11.31 24.51
C ARG A 26 25.17 12.06 23.21
N ALA A 27 24.02 11.80 22.58
CA ALA A 27 23.62 12.44 21.32
C ALA A 27 23.57 13.96 21.47
N LEU A 28 22.96 14.49 22.53
CA LEU A 28 22.89 15.93 22.81
C LEU A 28 24.29 16.58 22.92
N LYS A 29 25.25 15.93 23.61
CA LYS A 29 26.64 16.43 23.71
C LYS A 29 27.40 16.37 22.38
N GLN A 30 27.16 15.33 21.58
CA GLN A 30 27.73 15.21 20.24
C GLN A 30 27.17 16.31 19.31
N LEU A 31 25.88 16.63 19.44
CA LEU A 31 25.18 17.69 18.71
C LEU A 31 25.67 19.10 19.11
N GLU A 32 25.92 19.35 20.39
CA GLU A 32 26.60 20.58 20.85
C GLU A 32 28.00 20.70 20.20
N SER A 33 28.76 19.60 20.18
CA SER A 33 30.09 19.54 19.56
C SER A 33 30.05 19.75 18.03
N LEU A 34 28.97 19.36 17.34
CA LEU A 34 28.77 19.65 15.91
C LEU A 34 28.43 21.13 15.68
N LYS A 35 27.65 21.73 16.57
CA LYS A 35 27.29 23.15 16.54
C LYS A 35 28.51 24.06 16.69
N GLU A 36 29.46 23.70 17.57
CA GLU A 36 30.76 24.39 17.69
C GLU A 36 31.59 24.35 16.40
N ARG A 37 31.38 23.35 15.54
CA ARG A 37 32.08 23.18 14.25
C ARG A 37 31.34 23.84 13.07
N GLY A 38 30.28 24.60 13.34
CA GLY A 38 29.56 25.40 12.35
C GLY A 38 28.40 24.70 11.63
N VAL A 39 27.98 23.52 12.08
CA VAL A 39 26.74 22.87 11.60
C VAL A 39 25.55 23.47 12.35
N GLU A 40 24.48 23.82 11.65
CA GLU A 40 23.24 24.24 12.31
C GLU A 40 22.52 23.03 12.89
N VAL A 41 22.17 23.12 14.17
CA VAL A 41 21.59 22.02 14.93
C VAL A 41 20.30 22.46 15.58
N GLU A 42 19.21 21.81 15.20
CA GLU A 42 17.89 21.97 15.78
C GLU A 42 17.52 20.70 16.57
N ILE A 43 17.06 20.88 17.81
CA ILE A 43 16.74 19.80 18.74
C ILE A 43 15.27 19.91 19.11
N PHE A 44 14.51 18.83 18.87
CA PHE A 44 13.07 18.77 19.01
C PHE A 44 12.67 17.71 20.05
N ASP A 45 11.97 18.15 21.10
CA ASP A 45 11.24 17.25 22.00
C ASP A 45 9.87 16.92 21.39
N VAL A 46 9.69 15.66 21.01
CA VAL A 46 8.46 15.19 20.34
C VAL A 46 7.21 15.35 21.21
N ASN A 47 7.35 15.44 22.54
CA ASN A 47 6.19 15.66 23.41
C ASN A 47 5.67 17.12 23.38
N GLN A 48 6.42 18.03 22.75
CA GLN A 48 6.07 19.46 22.62
C GLN A 48 5.55 19.80 21.21
N ILE A 49 5.54 18.84 20.28
CA ILE A 49 5.04 19.00 18.91
C ILE A 49 3.63 18.43 18.85
N GLU A 50 2.67 19.27 18.46
CA GLU A 50 1.25 18.88 18.33
C GLU A 50 1.00 18.00 17.09
N ASP A 51 1.57 18.38 15.94
CA ASP A 51 1.50 17.61 14.69
C ASP A 51 2.88 17.10 14.28
N LEU A 52 3.10 15.79 14.45
CA LEU A 52 4.34 15.11 14.13
C LEU A 52 4.40 14.65 12.66
N PHE A 53 3.25 14.54 12.00
CA PHE A 53 3.13 13.97 10.65
C PHE A 53 4.01 14.68 9.61
N PRO A 54 4.11 16.04 9.55
CA PRO A 54 4.97 16.73 8.58
C PRO A 54 6.46 16.39 8.76
N HIS A 55 6.90 16.16 10.00
CA HIS A 55 8.29 15.83 10.32
C HIS A 55 8.60 14.38 9.95
N TYR A 56 7.71 13.44 10.30
CA TYR A 56 7.77 12.04 9.91
C TYR A 56 7.68 11.84 8.38
N HIS A 57 6.81 12.58 7.70
CA HIS A 57 6.62 12.51 6.25
C HIS A 57 7.87 12.99 5.49
N ARG A 58 8.49 14.11 5.92
CA ARG A 58 9.79 14.55 5.37
C ARG A 58 10.89 13.51 5.57
N ALA A 59 10.92 12.87 6.74
CA ALA A 59 11.91 11.83 7.06
C ALA A 59 11.73 10.55 6.22
N THR A 60 10.50 10.22 5.82
CA THR A 60 10.20 9.01 5.01
C THR A 60 10.30 9.24 3.50
N VAL A 61 9.95 10.42 3.00
CA VAL A 61 9.92 10.73 1.55
C VAL A 61 11.24 11.31 1.03
N GLY A 62 11.98 12.07 1.84
CA GLY A 62 13.16 12.81 1.40
C GLY A 62 14.38 11.97 0.98
N PRO A 63 14.81 10.96 1.76
CA PRO A 63 16.04 10.24 1.48
C PRO A 63 16.00 9.45 0.16
N LYS A 64 17.16 9.39 -0.51
CA LYS A 64 17.34 8.56 -1.73
C LYS A 64 16.93 7.11 -1.45
N VAL A 65 16.28 6.45 -2.42
CA VAL A 65 15.73 5.08 -2.28
C VAL A 65 16.75 4.02 -1.81
N ALA A 66 18.06 4.25 -2.03
CA ALA A 66 19.13 3.40 -1.50
C ALA A 66 19.36 3.53 0.01
N LEU A 67 19.12 4.73 0.56
CA LEU A 67 19.35 5.13 1.96
C LEU A 67 18.04 5.21 2.75
N ARG A 68 17.12 4.27 2.50
CA ARG A 68 15.82 4.25 3.20
C ARG A 68 16.04 4.11 4.71
N PRO A 69 15.50 5.03 5.52
CA PRO A 69 15.54 4.90 6.97
C PRO A 69 14.61 3.78 7.44
N VAL A 70 14.65 3.50 8.74
CA VAL A 70 13.75 2.55 9.40
C VAL A 70 12.27 2.96 9.34
N PHE A 71 12.00 4.25 9.16
CA PHE A 71 10.64 4.81 9.17
C PHE A 71 9.81 4.40 7.94
N GLY A 72 8.51 4.19 8.13
CA GLY A 72 7.55 3.87 7.06
C GLY A 72 7.00 2.44 7.12
N ALA A 73 6.35 2.01 6.02
CA ALA A 73 5.45 0.85 5.94
C ALA A 73 6.05 -0.56 6.29
N LYS A 74 7.32 -0.66 6.69
CA LYS A 74 7.97 -1.89 7.14
C LYS A 74 8.81 -1.73 8.42
N GLY A 75 8.67 -0.60 9.13
CA GLY A 75 9.40 -0.33 10.35
C GLY A 75 8.64 0.62 11.26
N ALA A 76 9.34 1.61 11.82
CA ALA A 76 8.77 2.53 12.80
C ALA A 76 7.66 3.40 12.18
N LEU A 77 6.52 3.44 12.85
CA LEU A 77 5.37 4.25 12.46
C LEU A 77 5.54 5.70 12.91
N GLU A 78 4.57 6.54 12.57
CA GLU A 78 4.53 7.94 13.02
C GLU A 78 4.54 8.05 14.56
N GLU A 79 3.77 7.20 15.24
CA GLU A 79 3.67 7.18 16.71
C GLU A 79 5.00 6.87 17.41
N ASP A 80 5.89 6.14 16.73
CA ASP A 80 7.22 5.77 17.20
C ASP A 80 8.28 6.84 16.95
N PHE A 81 8.03 7.76 15.99
CA PHE A 81 9.02 8.70 15.46
C PHE A 81 9.49 9.66 16.55
N GLY A 82 10.78 9.61 16.88
CA GLY A 82 11.35 10.35 17.99
C GLY A 82 10.86 9.94 19.38
N ARG A 83 9.98 8.93 19.51
CA ARG A 83 9.57 8.34 20.80
C ARG A 83 10.34 7.03 21.03
N ALA A 84 9.78 5.90 20.59
CA ALA A 84 10.44 4.60 20.65
C ALA A 84 11.67 4.53 19.72
N VAL A 85 11.67 5.32 18.64
CA VAL A 85 12.77 5.38 17.66
C VAL A 85 13.21 6.84 17.48
N PRO A 86 14.21 7.31 18.26
CA PRO A 86 14.86 8.60 18.04
C PRO A 86 15.26 8.78 16.57
N ALA A 87 15.14 10.00 16.05
CA ALA A 87 15.37 10.28 14.64
C ALA A 87 16.40 11.40 14.45
N LEU A 88 17.44 11.14 13.65
CA LEU A 88 18.40 12.14 13.21
C LEU A 88 18.18 12.39 11.71
N VAL A 89 17.94 13.64 11.35
CA VAL A 89 17.52 14.06 10.01
C VAL A 89 18.51 15.10 9.49
N CYS A 90 19.29 14.74 8.48
CA CYS A 90 20.41 15.52 7.96
C CYS A 90 20.10 16.10 6.57
N TYR A 91 20.30 17.41 6.42
CA TYR A 91 20.10 18.16 5.18
C TYR A 91 21.45 18.59 4.60
N GLU A 92 21.64 18.44 3.29
CA GLU A 92 22.87 18.90 2.63
C GLU A 92 22.93 20.43 2.70
N ASN A 93 21.88 21.14 2.26
CA ASN A 93 21.74 22.59 2.40
C ASN A 93 20.62 22.94 3.40
N LYS A 94 20.73 24.09 4.09
CA LYS A 94 19.70 24.55 5.04
C LYS A 94 18.31 24.71 4.40
N ASP A 95 18.27 25.20 3.17
CA ASP A 95 17.03 25.56 2.46
C ASP A 95 16.36 24.36 1.75
N ASP A 96 16.94 23.15 1.85
CA ASP A 96 16.38 21.95 1.23
C ASP A 96 15.07 21.52 1.90
N LEU A 97 13.99 21.36 1.12
CA LEU A 97 12.70 20.88 1.62
C LEU A 97 12.77 19.46 2.21
N TYR A 98 13.73 18.65 1.73
CA TYR A 98 13.85 17.23 2.01
C TYR A 98 15.25 16.88 2.53
N PRO A 99 15.36 16.04 3.57
CA PRO A 99 16.66 15.60 4.07
C PRO A 99 17.37 14.68 3.09
N ALA A 100 18.68 14.85 2.96
CA ALA A 100 19.51 13.97 2.16
C ALA A 100 19.70 12.59 2.82
N GLU A 101 19.82 12.57 4.15
CA GLU A 101 20.04 11.35 4.94
C GLU A 101 19.23 11.38 6.24
N VAL A 102 18.71 10.21 6.64
CA VAL A 102 17.93 10.02 7.88
C VAL A 102 18.40 8.75 8.59
N PHE A 103 18.45 8.81 9.92
CA PHE A 103 18.88 7.73 10.80
C PHE A 103 17.89 7.53 11.97
N PRO A 104 17.76 6.31 12.51
CA PRO A 104 18.47 5.08 12.14
C PRO A 104 18.07 4.56 10.75
N ARG A 105 19.04 3.93 10.06
CA ARG A 105 18.84 3.26 8.77
C ARG A 105 19.57 1.93 8.70
N MET A 106 19.10 1.04 7.83
CA MET A 106 19.87 -0.13 7.43
C MET A 106 20.81 0.27 6.30
N ASP A 107 22.11 0.16 6.50
CA ASP A 107 23.09 0.38 5.44
C ASP A 107 23.31 -0.92 4.67
N LYS A 108 23.10 -0.89 3.35
CA LYS A 108 23.29 -2.06 2.50
C LYS A 108 24.76 -2.49 2.38
N THR A 109 25.68 -1.55 2.58
CA THR A 109 27.13 -1.77 2.41
C THR A 109 27.74 -2.41 3.64
N LEU A 110 27.22 -2.09 4.83
CA LEU A 110 27.68 -2.65 6.11
C LEU A 110 26.80 -3.80 6.61
N GLU A 111 25.74 -4.14 5.87
CA GLU A 111 24.69 -5.13 6.19
C GLU A 111 24.08 -5.01 7.60
N ARG A 112 24.19 -3.82 8.23
CA ARG A 112 23.75 -3.55 9.59
C ARG A 112 23.05 -2.20 9.72
N MET A 113 22.41 -2.01 10.86
CA MET A 113 21.89 -0.69 11.22
C MET A 113 23.03 0.26 11.57
N LEU A 114 22.96 1.49 11.04
CA LEU A 114 23.70 2.64 11.54
C LEU A 114 22.84 3.38 12.58
N GLY A 115 23.32 3.38 13.82
CA GLY A 115 22.69 4.08 14.95
C GLY A 115 23.11 5.54 15.05
N ILE A 116 22.30 6.36 15.73
CA ILE A 116 22.48 7.83 15.75
C ILE A 116 23.80 8.25 16.40
N ASN A 117 24.17 7.68 17.55
CA ASN A 117 25.43 8.06 18.23
C ASN A 117 26.67 7.75 17.38
N GLU A 118 26.67 6.64 16.63
CA GLU A 118 27.77 6.25 15.75
C GLU A 118 27.89 7.20 14.55
N VAL A 119 26.76 7.59 13.96
CA VAL A 119 26.72 8.59 12.88
C VAL A 119 27.25 9.94 13.36
N LEU A 120 26.85 10.38 14.56
CA LEU A 120 27.34 11.62 15.16
C LEU A 120 28.84 11.57 15.45
N ASP A 121 29.38 10.45 15.94
CA ASP A 121 30.83 10.26 16.10
C ASP A 121 31.56 10.28 14.75
N ASN A 122 30.99 9.69 13.70
CA ASN A 122 31.58 9.71 12.36
C ASN A 122 31.61 11.14 11.76
N LEU A 123 30.55 11.93 11.96
CA LEU A 123 30.51 13.34 11.55
C LEU A 123 31.53 14.19 12.33
N LEU A 124 31.66 13.97 13.64
CA LEU A 124 32.67 14.63 14.46
C LEU A 124 34.09 14.21 14.07
N THR A 125 34.32 12.95 13.75
CA THR A 125 35.68 12.44 13.43
C THR A 125 36.13 12.88 12.05
N TYR A 126 35.31 12.69 11.02
CA TYR A 126 35.75 12.78 9.63
C TYR A 126 35.26 14.01 8.85
N GLY A 127 34.32 14.79 9.41
CA GLY A 127 33.91 16.13 8.94
C GLY A 127 33.16 16.21 7.61
N ASP A 128 33.44 15.33 6.65
CA ASP A 128 32.83 15.29 5.31
C ASP A 128 32.76 13.87 4.76
N VAL A 129 33.78 13.06 5.05
CA VAL A 129 33.90 11.69 4.57
C VAL A 129 33.33 10.77 5.65
N MET A 130 32.07 10.34 5.56
CA MET A 130 31.75 9.05 6.17
C MET A 130 32.80 8.07 5.63
N PRO A 131 33.55 7.34 6.50
CA PRO A 131 34.60 6.46 6.03
C PRO A 131 33.97 5.56 4.96
N PRO A 132 34.50 5.52 3.72
CA PRO A 132 33.94 4.67 2.68
C PRO A 132 33.84 3.29 3.32
N ALA A 133 32.61 2.76 3.40
CA ALA A 133 32.28 1.57 4.16
C ALA A 133 33.32 0.52 3.81
N VAL A 134 34.22 0.24 4.77
CA VAL A 134 35.57 -0.27 4.45
C VAL A 134 35.40 -1.41 3.48
N GLU A 135 35.85 -1.21 2.24
CA GLU A 135 36.03 -2.31 1.30
C GLU A 135 37.01 -3.22 2.02
N ALA A 136 36.46 -4.24 2.70
CA ALA A 136 37.23 -5.29 3.32
C ALA A 136 38.14 -5.76 2.19
N PRO A 137 39.47 -5.62 2.34
CA PRO A 137 40.38 -5.64 1.20
C PRO A 137 40.05 -6.87 0.39
N ILE A 138 39.54 -6.63 -0.83
CA ILE A 138 39.25 -7.70 -1.79
C ILE A 138 40.57 -8.45 -1.85
N PRO A 139 40.64 -9.71 -1.38
CA PRO A 139 41.92 -10.38 -1.20
C PRO A 139 42.61 -10.35 -2.56
N ASP A 140 43.81 -9.77 -2.59
CA ASP A 140 44.47 -9.31 -3.81
C ASP A 140 44.28 -10.34 -4.91
N GLU A 141 43.73 -9.85 -6.02
CA GLU A 141 43.55 -10.51 -7.31
C GLU A 141 44.46 -11.74 -7.43
N VAL A 142 43.94 -12.91 -7.04
CA VAL A 142 44.65 -14.17 -7.19
C VAL A 142 44.83 -14.32 -8.69
N GLU A 143 46.05 -14.06 -9.13
CA GLU A 143 46.51 -14.20 -10.50
C GLU A 143 46.19 -15.63 -10.93
N LEU A 144 45.04 -15.79 -11.59
CA LEU A 144 44.54 -17.07 -12.03
C LEU A 144 45.48 -17.56 -13.12
N GLU A 145 46.44 -18.38 -12.72
CA GLU A 145 47.24 -19.17 -13.65
C GLU A 145 46.25 -19.85 -14.62
N PRO A 146 46.50 -19.77 -15.94
CA PRO A 146 45.59 -20.35 -16.92
C PRO A 146 45.46 -21.86 -16.64
N PRO A 147 44.23 -22.41 -16.63
CA PRO A 147 44.02 -23.81 -16.27
C PRO A 147 44.82 -24.71 -17.21
N SER A 148 45.64 -25.58 -16.61
CA SER A 148 46.38 -26.61 -17.34
C SER A 148 45.42 -27.58 -18.03
N GLU A 149 45.72 -27.95 -19.27
CA GLU A 149 44.87 -28.74 -20.19
C GLU A 149 44.62 -30.22 -19.77
N GLU A 150 44.77 -30.58 -18.49
CA GLU A 150 44.72 -31.98 -18.01
C GLU A 150 43.45 -32.34 -17.19
N GLU A 151 42.55 -31.40 -16.85
CA GLU A 151 41.30 -31.69 -16.11
C GLU A 151 40.00 -31.68 -16.94
N GLU A 152 40.07 -31.56 -18.28
CA GLU A 152 38.87 -31.62 -19.15
C GLU A 152 38.31 -33.04 -19.36
N ALA A 153 38.66 -34.00 -18.49
CA ALA A 153 38.45 -35.44 -18.69
C ALA A 153 37.73 -36.16 -17.55
N LEU A 154 36.83 -35.49 -16.80
CA LEU A 154 35.88 -36.20 -15.92
C LEU A 154 34.49 -35.52 -15.80
N ALA A 155 33.79 -35.40 -16.93
CA ALA A 155 32.36 -35.11 -16.92
C ALA A 155 31.58 -36.28 -16.29
N GLY A 156 30.86 -36.02 -15.19
CA GLY A 156 30.12 -37.03 -14.42
C GLY A 156 28.85 -36.48 -13.75
N GLU A 157 27.73 -36.58 -14.47
CA GLU A 157 26.33 -36.79 -14.02
C GLU A 157 25.81 -36.16 -12.69
N ILE A 158 25.09 -35.04 -12.82
CA ILE A 158 23.76 -34.65 -12.25
C ILE A 158 23.24 -35.45 -11.02
N PRO A 159 22.75 -34.77 -9.94
CA PRO A 159 21.33 -34.36 -9.89
C PRO A 159 21.07 -32.92 -9.36
N GLU A 160 20.05 -32.28 -9.93
CA GLU A 160 19.34 -31.16 -9.28
C GLU A 160 18.54 -31.69 -8.08
N GLU A 161 18.72 -31.12 -6.88
CA GLU A 161 17.94 -31.53 -5.71
C GLU A 161 17.39 -30.33 -4.90
N ILE A 162 16.06 -30.16 -5.01
CA ILE A 162 15.11 -29.64 -4.01
C ILE A 162 15.36 -28.21 -3.46
N VAL A 163 14.52 -27.28 -3.94
CA VAL A 163 14.16 -26.05 -3.22
C VAL A 163 13.03 -26.41 -2.23
N PRO A 164 13.19 -26.26 -0.90
CA PRO A 164 12.11 -26.48 0.05
C PRO A 164 11.12 -25.31 0.07
N SER A 165 9.84 -25.65 -0.09
CA SER A 165 8.71 -24.73 0.13
C SER A 165 8.59 -24.37 1.62
N PRO A 166 8.23 -23.13 2.00
CA PRO A 166 8.03 -22.77 3.40
C PRO A 166 6.82 -23.52 4.00
N GLU A 167 7.03 -24.01 5.22
CA GLU A 167 6.14 -24.91 5.94
C GLU A 167 5.08 -24.16 6.77
N THR A 168 3.89 -24.76 6.87
CA THR A 168 2.73 -24.25 7.61
C THR A 168 2.90 -24.40 9.12
N ALA A 169 2.63 -23.35 9.90
CA ALA A 169 2.52 -23.41 11.37
C ALA A 169 1.41 -22.45 11.88
N PRO A 170 0.79 -22.70 13.06
CA PRO A 170 -0.67 -22.68 13.13
C PRO A 170 -1.30 -21.61 14.05
N GLU A 171 -2.63 -21.51 13.98
CA GLU A 171 -3.47 -20.73 14.90
C GLU A 171 -3.54 -21.31 16.32
N ALA A 172 -3.60 -20.39 17.30
CA ALA A 172 -4.31 -20.55 18.57
C ALA A 172 -3.47 -21.23 19.69
N PRO A 173 -3.69 -20.97 21.00
CA PRO A 173 -5.02 -20.88 21.61
C PRO A 173 -5.25 -19.77 22.66
N SER A 174 -6.53 -19.43 22.86
CA SER A 174 -7.17 -19.14 24.16
C SER A 174 -6.69 -17.95 25.01
N GLU A 175 -7.57 -16.95 25.12
CA GLU A 175 -7.90 -16.39 26.44
C GLU A 175 -9.41 -16.29 26.63
N ALA A 176 -9.93 -16.96 27.66
CA ALA A 176 -11.25 -16.73 28.22
C ALA A 176 -11.09 -15.73 29.38
N GLY A 177 -12.04 -14.86 29.73
CA GLY A 177 -13.42 -14.69 29.28
C GLY A 177 -14.26 -14.14 30.43
N ALA A 178 -15.18 -13.20 30.18
CA ALA A 178 -16.19 -12.74 31.14
C ALA A 178 -17.37 -12.06 30.39
N PRO A 179 -18.60 -12.02 30.95
CA PRO A 179 -19.81 -11.97 30.12
C PRO A 179 -20.76 -10.78 30.38
N GLU A 180 -21.90 -10.79 29.66
CA GLU A 180 -23.11 -9.97 29.83
C GLU A 180 -22.99 -8.51 29.35
N THR A 181 -23.83 -8.02 28.43
CA THR A 181 -25.29 -7.86 28.61
C THR A 181 -26.03 -7.84 27.25
N PRO A 182 -27.23 -8.43 27.12
CA PRO A 182 -28.01 -8.38 25.87
C PRO A 182 -28.94 -7.15 25.81
N GLU A 183 -28.63 -6.17 24.95
CA GLU A 183 -29.62 -5.16 24.54
C GLU A 183 -30.50 -5.67 23.40
N ALA A 184 -31.79 -5.33 23.47
CA ALA A 184 -32.82 -5.87 22.60
C ALA A 184 -32.84 -5.20 21.22
N GLN A 185 -32.76 -6.01 20.16
CA GLN A 185 -33.08 -5.55 18.81
C GLN A 185 -34.60 -5.51 18.61
N PRO A 186 -35.18 -4.41 18.11
CA PRO A 186 -36.58 -4.37 17.70
C PRO A 186 -36.78 -5.18 16.42
N ALA A 187 -37.90 -5.92 16.33
CA ALA A 187 -38.25 -6.67 15.14
C ALA A 187 -38.55 -5.73 13.96
N ILE A 188 -37.82 -5.87 12.86
CA ILE A 188 -38.13 -5.22 11.58
C ILE A 188 -39.07 -6.14 10.79
N PRO A 189 -40.20 -5.63 10.25
CA PRO A 189 -41.14 -6.45 9.48
C PRO A 189 -40.54 -7.05 8.22
N VAL A 190 -40.95 -8.26 7.87
CA VAL A 190 -40.70 -8.87 6.57
C VAL A 190 -41.61 -8.18 5.54
N GLU A 191 -41.05 -7.36 4.66
CA GLU A 191 -41.77 -6.88 3.48
C GLU A 191 -41.75 -7.92 2.36
N GLU A 192 -42.92 -8.06 1.74
CA GLU A 192 -43.27 -9.05 0.74
C GLU A 192 -43.05 -8.47 -0.66
N MET A 193 -42.17 -9.08 -1.47
CA MET A 193 -41.90 -8.65 -2.84
C MET A 193 -41.83 -9.83 -3.83
N PRO A 194 -42.14 -9.61 -5.13
CA PRO A 194 -43.10 -10.48 -5.80
C PRO A 194 -42.49 -11.62 -6.61
N ALA A 195 -43.34 -12.60 -6.90
CA ALA A 195 -43.09 -13.60 -7.93
C ALA A 195 -42.89 -12.93 -9.31
N VAL A 196 -41.78 -13.26 -9.96
CA VAL A 196 -41.55 -13.00 -11.39
C VAL A 196 -41.75 -14.32 -12.12
N GLU A 197 -42.74 -14.33 -13.02
CA GLU A 197 -42.89 -15.38 -14.03
C GLU A 197 -41.75 -15.28 -15.05
N GLU A 198 -41.16 -16.40 -15.45
CA GLU A 198 -40.70 -16.51 -16.84
C GLU A 198 -40.82 -17.95 -17.36
N GLU A 199 -41.25 -18.06 -18.62
CA GLU A 199 -41.62 -19.33 -19.27
C GLU A 199 -40.40 -20.06 -19.84
N GLY A 200 -40.31 -21.38 -19.59
CA GLY A 200 -39.27 -22.26 -20.15
C GLY A 200 -39.88 -23.50 -20.81
N VAL A 201 -40.44 -23.35 -22.01
CA VAL A 201 -41.16 -24.41 -22.74
C VAL A 201 -40.25 -25.59 -23.12
N VAL A 202 -40.60 -26.80 -22.68
CA VAL A 202 -40.03 -28.07 -23.19
C VAL A 202 -41.14 -28.89 -23.88
N PRO A 203 -41.01 -29.30 -25.16
CA PRO A 203 -42.07 -30.02 -25.86
C PRO A 203 -42.24 -31.46 -25.36
N ALA A 204 -43.49 -31.89 -25.18
CA ALA A 204 -43.81 -33.27 -24.81
C ALA A 204 -43.79 -34.21 -26.03
N GLU A 205 -43.06 -35.32 -25.95
CA GLU A 205 -43.14 -36.40 -26.94
C GLU A 205 -44.47 -37.19 -26.81
N PRO A 206 -45.15 -37.50 -27.93
CA PRO A 206 -46.44 -38.19 -27.90
C PRO A 206 -46.30 -39.70 -27.69
N ARG A 207 -46.95 -40.22 -26.65
CA ARG A 207 -47.24 -41.66 -26.51
C ARG A 207 -48.19 -42.10 -27.62
N PHE A 208 -47.71 -42.89 -28.58
CA PHE A 208 -48.58 -43.58 -29.53
C PHE A 208 -49.04 -44.94 -28.98
N ALA A 209 -50.34 -45.19 -29.08
CA ALA A 209 -51.02 -46.35 -28.53
C ALA A 209 -50.88 -47.60 -29.42
N GLN A 210 -51.00 -48.78 -28.80
CA GLN A 210 -51.18 -50.06 -29.50
C GLN A 210 -52.59 -50.18 -30.09
N PRO A 211 -52.74 -50.62 -31.35
CA PRO A 211 -53.97 -51.20 -31.90
C PRO A 211 -53.81 -52.74 -32.15
N PRO A 212 -54.89 -53.48 -32.45
CA PRO A 212 -55.09 -54.79 -31.82
C PRO A 212 -55.02 -56.03 -32.75
N ALA A 213 -55.03 -57.22 -32.14
CA ALA A 213 -55.48 -58.50 -32.75
C ALA A 213 -56.98 -58.41 -33.14
N PRO A 214 -57.58 -59.27 -34.02
CA PRO A 214 -57.34 -60.70 -34.30
C PRO A 214 -57.16 -60.94 -35.83
N PRO A 215 -57.43 -62.12 -36.48
CA PRO A 215 -57.92 -63.44 -36.04
C PRO A 215 -57.08 -64.65 -36.53
N ALA A 216 -57.67 -65.85 -36.54
CA ALA A 216 -57.04 -67.13 -36.85
C ALA A 216 -57.65 -67.85 -38.08
N ALA A 217 -56.80 -68.57 -38.84
CA ALA A 217 -57.16 -69.65 -39.76
C ALA A 217 -56.02 -70.69 -39.75
N ARG A 218 -56.17 -71.88 -39.16
CA ARG A 218 -56.79 -73.13 -39.65
C ARG A 218 -55.87 -73.98 -40.55
N ARG A 219 -55.39 -75.09 -39.96
CA ARG A 219 -54.63 -76.23 -40.52
C ARG A 219 -55.02 -76.67 -41.95
N GLU A 220 -54.00 -76.99 -42.75
CA GLU A 220 -53.76 -78.30 -43.43
C GLU A 220 -52.22 -78.49 -43.47
N GLN A 221 -51.63 -79.48 -42.82
CA GLN A 221 -51.51 -80.93 -43.11
C GLN A 221 -50.42 -81.33 -44.13
N ASN A 222 -49.39 -81.98 -43.56
CA ASN A 222 -48.65 -83.16 -44.06
C ASN A 222 -47.60 -82.98 -45.17
N GLY A 223 -46.39 -83.50 -44.91
CA GLY A 223 -45.47 -83.93 -45.97
C GLY A 223 -43.99 -83.51 -45.90
N CYS A 224 -43.47 -82.97 -44.79
CA CYS A 224 -42.15 -82.31 -44.82
C CYS A 224 -41.24 -82.45 -43.57
N VAL A 225 -41.42 -83.43 -42.68
CA VAL A 225 -40.66 -83.44 -41.39
C VAL A 225 -39.14 -83.61 -41.56
N ALA A 226 -38.68 -84.32 -42.60
CA ALA A 226 -37.25 -84.50 -42.88
C ALA A 226 -36.57 -83.20 -43.37
N THR A 227 -37.16 -82.52 -44.34
CA THR A 227 -36.61 -81.24 -44.84
C THR A 227 -36.89 -80.10 -43.86
N VAL A 228 -38.01 -80.09 -43.12
CA VAL A 228 -38.24 -79.07 -42.08
C VAL A 228 -37.18 -79.17 -40.98
N LEU A 229 -36.71 -80.36 -40.61
CA LEU A 229 -35.57 -80.48 -39.69
C LEU A 229 -34.29 -79.87 -40.29
N GLU A 230 -34.01 -80.12 -41.57
CA GLU A 230 -32.86 -79.58 -42.29
C GLU A 230 -32.92 -78.05 -42.45
N TRP A 231 -34.09 -77.51 -42.81
CA TRP A 231 -34.39 -76.07 -42.84
C TRP A 231 -34.32 -75.43 -41.46
N LEU A 232 -34.74 -76.13 -40.39
CA LEU A 232 -34.67 -75.64 -39.02
C LEU A 232 -33.22 -75.65 -38.51
N ILE A 233 -32.42 -76.65 -38.87
CA ILE A 233 -30.96 -76.66 -38.63
C ILE A 233 -30.29 -75.51 -39.39
N LEU A 234 -30.59 -75.31 -40.68
CA LEU A 234 -30.06 -74.19 -41.47
C LEU A 234 -30.49 -72.82 -40.93
N LEU A 235 -31.73 -72.69 -40.46
CA LEU A 235 -32.24 -71.46 -39.83
C LEU A 235 -31.57 -71.21 -38.49
N LEU A 236 -31.36 -72.23 -37.65
CA LEU A 236 -30.66 -72.13 -36.37
C LEU A 236 -29.17 -71.82 -36.57
N LEU A 237 -28.53 -72.42 -37.56
CA LEU A 237 -27.14 -72.11 -37.92
C LEU A 237 -27.03 -70.70 -38.52
N GLY A 238 -28.04 -70.26 -39.28
CA GLY A 238 -28.19 -68.90 -39.78
C GLY A 238 -28.42 -67.86 -38.68
N THR A 239 -29.22 -68.15 -37.65
CA THR A 239 -29.41 -67.23 -36.50
C THR A 239 -28.17 -67.19 -35.61
N VAL A 240 -27.48 -68.31 -35.38
CA VAL A 240 -26.19 -68.34 -34.68
C VAL A 240 -25.15 -67.54 -35.46
N LEU A 241 -25.05 -67.70 -36.78
CA LEU A 241 -24.13 -66.92 -37.62
C LEU A 241 -24.49 -65.44 -37.62
N ALA A 242 -25.77 -65.08 -37.78
CA ALA A 242 -26.23 -63.69 -37.73
C ALA A 242 -25.99 -63.05 -36.35
N THR A 243 -26.12 -63.82 -35.27
CA THR A 243 -25.83 -63.37 -33.90
C THR A 243 -24.32 -63.23 -33.70
N ALA A 244 -23.50 -64.14 -34.23
CA ALA A 244 -22.04 -64.03 -34.21
C ALA A 244 -21.53 -62.86 -35.05
N VAL A 245 -22.16 -62.56 -36.19
CA VAL A 245 -21.87 -61.37 -37.01
C VAL A 245 -22.34 -60.10 -36.32
N ALA A 246 -23.53 -60.08 -35.71
CA ALA A 246 -24.01 -58.93 -34.93
C ALA A 246 -23.12 -58.66 -33.69
N LEU A 247 -22.70 -59.71 -32.99
CA LEU A 247 -21.71 -59.64 -31.91
C LEU A 247 -20.33 -59.22 -32.43
N GLY A 248 -19.92 -59.67 -33.61
CA GLY A 248 -18.67 -59.26 -34.26
C GLY A 248 -18.67 -57.80 -34.70
N ILE A 249 -19.81 -57.29 -35.19
CA ILE A 249 -20.03 -55.87 -35.50
C ILE A 249 -20.07 -55.06 -34.20
N LEU A 250 -20.81 -55.50 -33.18
CA LEU A 250 -20.79 -54.88 -31.84
C LEU A 250 -19.40 -54.90 -31.20
N TYR A 251 -18.59 -55.93 -31.46
CA TYR A 251 -17.20 -56.04 -31.02
C TYR A 251 -16.25 -55.19 -31.87
N ALA A 252 -16.53 -54.96 -33.16
CA ALA A 252 -15.77 -54.02 -33.97
C ALA A 252 -16.06 -52.55 -33.57
N PHE A 253 -17.31 -52.22 -33.27
CA PHE A 253 -17.71 -50.90 -32.78
C PHE A 253 -17.32 -50.67 -31.30
N ASN A 254 -17.47 -51.64 -30.39
CA ASN A 254 -16.97 -51.49 -29.00
C ASN A 254 -15.45 -51.70 -28.89
N GLY A 255 -14.85 -52.56 -29.71
CA GLY A 255 -13.40 -52.80 -29.70
C GLY A 255 -12.59 -51.63 -30.25
N THR A 256 -13.25 -50.66 -30.90
CA THR A 256 -12.67 -49.37 -31.27
C THR A 256 -12.99 -48.24 -30.27
N LEU A 257 -13.88 -48.47 -29.29
CA LEU A 257 -13.89 -47.73 -28.02
C LEU A 257 -12.72 -48.19 -27.14
N ASN A 258 -11.51 -48.07 -27.69
CA ASN A 258 -10.27 -48.48 -27.06
C ASN A 258 -10.09 -47.67 -25.75
N PHE A 259 -9.83 -48.37 -24.64
CA PHE A 259 -9.71 -47.77 -23.31
C PHE A 259 -8.49 -46.85 -23.14
N SER A 260 -7.73 -46.59 -24.21
CA SER A 260 -6.95 -45.36 -24.38
C SER A 260 -7.77 -44.09 -24.12
N ASN A 261 -9.11 -44.15 -24.21
CA ASN A 261 -10.01 -43.09 -23.75
C ASN A 261 -9.83 -42.73 -22.25
N THR A 262 -9.22 -43.58 -21.42
CA THR A 262 -8.82 -43.17 -20.04
C THR A 262 -7.72 -42.10 -20.02
N ARG A 263 -6.90 -41.95 -21.08
CA ARG A 263 -6.00 -40.79 -21.21
C ARG A 263 -6.77 -39.55 -21.64
N GLY A 264 -7.57 -39.64 -22.71
CA GLY A 264 -8.37 -38.50 -23.19
C GLY A 264 -9.38 -37.98 -22.15
N VAL A 265 -10.03 -38.86 -21.39
CA VAL A 265 -10.93 -38.47 -20.30
C VAL A 265 -10.16 -37.86 -19.12
N ARG A 266 -8.97 -38.36 -18.76
CA ARG A 266 -8.13 -37.73 -17.72
C ARG A 266 -7.62 -36.37 -18.16
N GLU A 267 -7.22 -36.23 -19.42
CA GLU A 267 -6.76 -34.97 -20.01
C GLU A 267 -7.89 -33.94 -20.06
N ALA A 268 -9.09 -34.33 -20.51
CA ALA A 268 -10.29 -33.51 -20.44
C ALA A 268 -10.67 -33.15 -18.99
N GLN A 269 -10.56 -34.08 -18.05
CA GLN A 269 -10.83 -33.83 -16.63
C GLN A 269 -9.80 -32.88 -15.99
N SER A 270 -8.52 -32.99 -16.36
CA SER A 270 -7.49 -32.02 -15.94
C SER A 270 -7.70 -30.65 -16.59
N ALA A 271 -8.15 -30.59 -17.84
CA ALA A 271 -8.47 -29.34 -18.52
C ALA A 271 -9.71 -28.66 -17.89
N ILE A 272 -10.72 -29.42 -17.50
CA ILE A 272 -11.88 -28.92 -16.75
C ILE A 272 -11.44 -28.36 -15.39
N ALA A 273 -10.66 -29.12 -14.61
CA ALA A 273 -10.15 -28.64 -13.32
C ALA A 273 -9.25 -27.40 -13.47
N GLN A 274 -8.48 -27.29 -14.57
CA GLN A 274 -7.70 -26.11 -14.89
C GLN A 274 -8.58 -24.91 -15.26
N LEU A 275 -9.66 -25.12 -16.03
CA LEU A 275 -10.62 -24.08 -16.39
C LEU A 275 -11.42 -23.59 -15.16
N GLU A 276 -11.83 -24.50 -14.27
CA GLU A 276 -12.45 -24.17 -12.98
C GLU A 276 -11.49 -23.34 -12.10
N GLY A 277 -10.21 -23.72 -12.05
CA GLY A 277 -9.17 -22.93 -11.36
C GLY A 277 -8.96 -21.54 -11.97
N GLN A 278 -8.96 -21.44 -13.31
CA GLN A 278 -8.89 -20.15 -14.02
C GLN A 278 -10.13 -19.29 -13.78
N GLN A 279 -11.33 -19.87 -13.76
CA GLN A 279 -12.56 -19.16 -13.44
C GLN A 279 -12.50 -18.60 -12.01
N ALA A 280 -12.15 -19.42 -11.02
CA ALA A 280 -11.98 -18.97 -9.64
C ALA A 280 -10.93 -17.86 -9.49
N GLN A 281 -9.83 -17.93 -10.26
CA GLN A 281 -8.82 -16.87 -10.30
C GLN A 281 -9.35 -15.57 -10.94
N ILE A 282 -10.15 -15.67 -12.02
CA ILE A 282 -10.77 -14.52 -12.67
C ILE A 282 -11.78 -13.87 -11.72
N GLU A 283 -12.67 -14.65 -11.08
CA GLU A 283 -13.62 -14.16 -10.08
C GLU A 283 -12.89 -13.47 -8.90
N ALA A 284 -11.81 -14.06 -8.38
CA ALA A 284 -10.98 -13.42 -7.36
C ALA A 284 -10.37 -12.09 -7.84
N SER A 285 -9.93 -12.00 -9.11
CA SER A 285 -9.39 -10.77 -9.70
C SER A 285 -10.45 -9.68 -9.89
N ILE A 286 -11.66 -10.04 -10.33
CA ILE A 286 -12.79 -9.10 -10.47
C ILE A 286 -13.16 -8.51 -9.11
N ASN A 287 -13.31 -9.35 -8.09
CA ASN A 287 -13.57 -8.92 -6.71
C ASN A 287 -12.43 -8.05 -6.13
N ALA A 288 -11.19 -8.20 -6.61
CA ALA A 288 -10.07 -7.33 -6.22
C ALA A 288 -10.13 -5.97 -6.93
N LEU A 289 -10.40 -5.94 -8.23
CA LEU A 289 -10.58 -4.70 -9.01
C LEU A 289 -11.77 -3.88 -8.51
N GLU A 290 -12.88 -4.53 -8.13
CA GLU A 290 -14.06 -3.85 -7.58
C GLU A 290 -13.73 -3.10 -6.28
N ARG A 291 -13.04 -3.74 -5.35
CA ARG A 291 -12.56 -3.12 -4.11
C ARG A 291 -11.53 -2.01 -4.36
N GLU A 292 -10.73 -2.12 -5.41
CA GLU A 292 -9.79 -1.07 -5.81
C GLU A 292 -10.53 0.14 -6.41
N ALA A 293 -11.57 -0.09 -7.22
CA ALA A 293 -12.44 0.94 -7.76
C ALA A 293 -13.24 1.66 -6.66
N GLU A 294 -13.75 0.95 -5.65
CA GLU A 294 -14.38 1.52 -4.46
C GLU A 294 -13.41 2.43 -3.69
N ARG A 295 -12.18 1.97 -3.45
CA ARG A 295 -11.13 2.75 -2.78
C ARG A 295 -10.73 3.99 -3.58
N LEU A 296 -10.61 3.87 -4.90
CA LEU A 296 -10.35 5.00 -5.79
C LEU A 296 -11.50 6.03 -5.72
N SER A 297 -12.75 5.57 -5.77
CA SER A 297 -13.94 6.43 -5.61
C SER A 297 -13.94 7.17 -4.26
N GLN A 298 -13.68 6.47 -3.16
CA GLN A 298 -13.54 7.09 -1.82
C GLN A 298 -12.40 8.12 -1.78
N SER A 299 -11.26 7.82 -2.40
CA SER A 299 -10.12 8.74 -2.46
C SER A 299 -10.40 10.00 -3.28
N LEU A 300 -11.17 9.87 -4.37
CA LEU A 300 -11.61 10.99 -5.19
C LEU A 300 -12.61 11.88 -4.42
N GLY A 301 -13.57 11.30 -3.71
CA GLY A 301 -14.50 12.05 -2.86
C GLY A 301 -13.78 12.83 -1.75
N SER A 302 -12.79 12.22 -1.08
CA SER A 302 -11.97 12.93 -0.07
C SER A 302 -11.09 14.02 -0.70
N LEU A 303 -10.62 13.84 -1.93
CA LEU A 303 -9.84 14.85 -2.65
C LEU A 303 -10.72 16.02 -3.10
N GLU A 304 -11.96 15.77 -3.51
CA GLU A 304 -12.96 16.78 -3.83
C GLU A 304 -13.32 17.62 -2.60
N GLU A 305 -13.60 16.98 -1.45
CA GLU A 305 -13.85 17.66 -0.17
C GLU A 305 -12.68 18.57 0.25
N LYS A 306 -11.44 18.07 0.15
CA LYS A 306 -10.22 18.86 0.41
C LYS A 306 -10.04 20.00 -0.57
N THR A 307 -10.41 19.82 -1.84
CA THR A 307 -10.32 20.86 -2.88
C THR A 307 -11.32 21.99 -2.59
N ASN A 308 -12.57 21.66 -2.28
CA ASN A 308 -13.60 22.63 -1.90
C ASN A 308 -13.18 23.41 -0.64
N THR A 309 -12.66 22.69 0.38
CA THR A 309 -12.15 23.31 1.62
C THR A 309 -10.99 24.29 1.33
N LEU A 310 -10.10 23.95 0.40
CA LEU A 310 -8.96 24.80 0.01
C LEU A 310 -9.43 26.02 -0.82
N GLU A 311 -10.46 25.88 -1.64
CA GLU A 311 -11.11 26.98 -2.34
C GLU A 311 -11.79 27.95 -1.34
N ASP A 312 -12.49 27.45 -0.33
CA ASP A 312 -13.09 28.24 0.76
C ASP A 312 -12.04 29.00 1.59
N TYR A 313 -10.92 28.36 1.96
CA TYR A 313 -9.79 29.04 2.61
C TYR A 313 -9.18 30.12 1.71
N THR A 314 -9.05 29.85 0.41
CA THR A 314 -8.54 30.84 -0.57
C THR A 314 -9.51 32.02 -0.72
N GLY A 315 -10.83 31.78 -0.62
CA GLY A 315 -11.86 32.81 -0.57
C GLY A 315 -11.73 33.68 0.68
N THR A 316 -11.61 33.05 1.85
CA THR A 316 -11.43 33.75 3.15
C THR A 316 -10.18 34.64 3.15
N ILE A 317 -9.01 34.09 2.78
CA ILE A 317 -7.74 34.84 2.73
C ILE A 317 -7.82 36.03 1.76
N ARG A 318 -8.54 35.90 0.64
CA ARG A 318 -8.75 37.01 -0.31
C ARG A 318 -9.55 38.15 0.33
N ASN A 319 -10.62 37.83 1.05
CA ASN A 319 -11.47 38.80 1.72
C ASN A 319 -10.76 39.48 2.90
N GLU A 320 -9.97 38.72 3.66
CA GLU A 320 -9.12 39.26 4.75
C GLU A 320 -8.03 40.20 4.21
N LEU A 321 -7.42 39.87 3.06
CA LEU A 321 -6.43 40.72 2.40
C LEU A 321 -7.04 42.03 1.88
N GLU A 322 -8.27 41.98 1.34
CA GLU A 322 -9.01 43.18 0.93
C GLU A 322 -9.37 44.05 2.14
N THR A 323 -9.87 43.45 3.23
CA THR A 323 -10.15 44.14 4.50
C THR A 323 -8.89 44.80 5.08
N THR A 324 -7.78 44.07 5.16
CA THR A 324 -6.49 44.56 5.68
C THR A 324 -5.95 45.72 4.83
N LYS A 325 -6.18 45.69 3.51
CA LYS A 325 -5.79 46.76 2.60
C LYS A 325 -6.61 48.04 2.84
N ASP A 326 -7.92 47.91 3.03
CA ASP A 326 -8.81 49.05 3.29
C ASP A 326 -8.55 49.67 4.68
N GLU A 327 -8.24 48.85 5.69
CA GLU A 327 -7.75 49.30 6.99
C GLU A 327 -6.41 50.05 6.87
N LEU A 328 -5.48 49.56 6.04
CA LEU A 328 -4.18 50.22 5.81
C LEU A 328 -4.33 51.56 5.05
N GLU A 329 -5.27 51.66 4.12
CA GLU A 329 -5.61 52.92 3.45
C GLU A 329 -6.18 53.93 4.45
N THR A 330 -7.13 53.50 5.28
CA THR A 330 -7.73 54.30 6.37
C THR A 330 -6.67 54.80 7.36
N ALA A 331 -5.81 53.92 7.87
CA ALA A 331 -4.71 54.30 8.76
C ALA A 331 -3.72 55.27 8.08
N GLY A 332 -3.53 55.13 6.76
CA GLY A 332 -2.76 56.06 5.95
C GLY A 332 -3.41 57.45 5.82
N GLU A 333 -4.73 57.57 5.91
CA GLU A 333 -5.44 58.84 5.99
C GLU A 333 -5.35 59.46 7.39
N ASP A 334 -5.57 58.67 8.44
CA ASP A 334 -5.43 59.11 9.84
C ASP A 334 -4.03 59.67 10.14
N ILE A 335 -2.98 59.03 9.63
CA ILE A 335 -1.59 59.53 9.75
C ILE A 335 -1.42 60.90 9.05
N LYS A 336 -2.09 61.16 7.92
CA LYS A 336 -2.06 62.47 7.25
C LYS A 336 -2.78 63.53 8.09
N THR A 337 -3.94 63.19 8.66
CA THR A 337 -4.74 64.06 9.54
C THR A 337 -3.96 64.40 10.81
N LEU A 338 -3.47 63.41 11.54
CA LEU A 338 -2.65 63.59 12.74
C LEU A 338 -1.40 64.45 12.47
N LYS A 339 -0.76 64.27 11.31
CA LYS A 339 0.38 65.10 10.87
C LYS A 339 -0.01 66.56 10.56
N SER A 340 -1.26 66.81 10.18
CA SER A 340 -1.81 68.16 10.04
C SER A 340 -2.06 68.79 11.41
N ASP A 341 -2.69 68.04 12.32
CA ASP A 341 -3.03 68.51 13.67
C ASP A 341 -1.78 68.82 14.50
N VAL A 342 -0.76 67.97 14.45
CA VAL A 342 0.55 68.22 15.09
C VAL A 342 1.20 69.52 14.57
N LYS A 343 1.04 69.85 13.28
CA LYS A 343 1.51 71.15 12.74
C LYS A 343 0.67 72.32 13.22
N ALA A 344 -0.64 72.16 13.34
CA ALA A 344 -1.52 73.19 13.86
C ALA A 344 -1.15 73.52 15.33
N VAL A 345 -1.04 72.50 16.18
CA VAL A 345 -0.61 72.62 17.59
C VAL A 345 0.78 73.25 17.71
N ALA A 346 1.75 72.84 16.88
CA ALA A 346 3.08 73.45 16.88
C ALA A 346 3.04 74.95 16.49
N THR A 347 2.14 75.32 15.57
CA THR A 347 1.93 76.72 15.15
C THR A 347 1.26 77.54 16.26
N GLU A 348 0.27 76.97 16.95
CA GLU A 348 -0.42 77.58 18.09
C GLU A 348 0.55 77.81 19.27
N SER A 349 1.38 76.82 19.60
CA SER A 349 2.43 76.95 20.62
C SER A 349 3.37 78.12 20.32
N ALA A 350 3.85 78.25 19.08
CA ALA A 350 4.74 79.35 18.70
C ALA A 350 4.04 80.74 18.77
N GLN A 351 2.73 80.80 18.50
CA GLN A 351 1.94 82.02 18.69
C GLN A 351 1.76 82.35 20.18
N PHE A 352 1.53 81.34 21.03
CA PHE A 352 1.43 81.49 22.48
C PHE A 352 2.75 81.96 23.11
N ASP A 353 3.89 81.40 22.71
CA ASP A 353 5.22 81.85 23.14
C ASP A 353 5.48 83.31 22.73
N THR A 354 5.04 83.71 21.53
CA THR A 354 5.11 85.10 21.07
C THR A 354 4.20 86.03 21.89
N PHE A 355 3.01 85.57 22.28
CA PHE A 355 2.10 86.28 23.16
C PHE A 355 2.70 86.47 24.57
N LEU A 356 3.22 85.40 25.19
CA LEU A 356 3.88 85.46 26.50
C LEU A 356 5.10 86.39 26.48
N THR A 357 5.88 86.37 25.41
CA THR A 357 7.01 87.28 25.21
C THR A 357 6.55 88.74 25.22
N ARG A 358 5.54 89.09 24.42
CA ARG A 358 4.98 90.46 24.40
C ARG A 358 4.38 90.87 25.74
N LEU A 359 3.68 89.96 26.42
CA LEU A 359 3.07 90.22 27.73
C LEU A 359 4.14 90.50 28.80
N ARG A 360 5.24 89.74 28.79
CA ARG A 360 6.42 90.02 29.62
C ARG A 360 7.02 91.39 29.31
N ASP A 361 7.20 91.71 28.04
CA ASP A 361 7.85 92.97 27.62
C ASP A 361 7.01 94.19 28.03
N ILE A 362 5.67 94.11 27.94
CA ILE A 362 4.72 95.13 28.44
C ILE A 362 4.81 95.29 29.97
N LEU A 363 4.94 94.19 30.72
CA LEU A 363 5.09 94.26 32.18
C LEU A 363 6.40 94.95 32.59
N ILE A 364 7.49 94.69 31.87
CA ILE A 364 8.78 95.37 32.10
C ILE A 364 8.70 96.87 31.77
N GLU A 365 8.00 97.24 30.70
CA GLU A 365 7.76 98.65 30.35
C GLU A 365 6.96 99.38 31.46
N LEU A 366 5.96 98.71 32.04
CA LEU A 366 5.06 99.30 33.04
C LEU A 366 5.65 99.39 34.46
N GLU A 367 6.66 98.57 34.80
CA GLU A 367 7.46 98.74 36.04
C GLU A 367 8.61 99.76 35.89
N GLY A 368 8.97 100.13 34.66
CA GLY A 368 10.10 101.02 34.36
C GLY A 368 9.79 102.53 34.39
N THR A 369 8.52 102.91 34.54
CA THR A 369 8.02 104.30 34.56
C THR A 369 7.40 104.69 35.89
#